data_AF-A0A1A3HLF6-F1
#
_entry.id   AF-A0A1A3HLF6-F1
#
_cell.length_a   1.000
_cell.length_b   1.000
_cell.length_c   1.000
_cell.angle_alpha   90.00
_cell.angle_beta   90.00
_cell.angle_gamma   90.00
#
_symmetry.space_group_name_H-M   'P 1'
#
loop_
_entity.id
_entity.type
_entity.pdbx_description
1 polymer ?
#
loop_
_entity_poly.entity_id
_entity_poly.type
_entity_poly.pdbx_seq_one_letter_code
_entity_poly.pdbx_strand_id
1 'polypeptide(L)'
;MAHGKKRRSHRSTGAAAGITGAPNASCLHSVDTHPPTRHDGASIWNRRRVLLLNSTYEPLTALPMRRAIVMLICGKADVVHDDPAGPVIHSATSSIAVPSVIQLRSYVRVPYRARVPMTRAALMHRDRFCCAYCGAKADTVDHVIPRSRGGDHSWENCVACCSTCNHRKGDKLLTELGWTLRRTPLPPTGQHWRLLSTVKELDPSWAQYLGEGAA
;
A
#
# COMPACT_ATOMS: atom_id res chain seq x y z
N MET A 1 -65.70 18.13 -5.74
CA MET A 1 -65.56 17.80 -7.18
C MET A 1 -64.59 16.62 -7.27
N ALA A 2 -65.04 15.36 -7.20
CA ALA A 2 -65.75 14.58 -8.20
C ALA A 2 -64.91 14.29 -9.47
N HIS A 3 -64.86 12.99 -9.83
CA HIS A 3 -64.34 12.32 -11.03
C HIS A 3 -62.93 11.69 -10.81
N GLY A 4 -62.73 10.37 -10.75
CA GLY A 4 -63.47 9.21 -11.32
C GLY A 4 -62.78 8.78 -12.62
N LYS A 5 -62.05 7.66 -12.67
CA LYS A 5 -62.47 6.33 -13.19
C LYS A 5 -61.24 5.40 -13.10
N LYS A 6 -61.33 4.19 -12.50
CA LYS A 6 -61.80 2.90 -13.10
C LYS A 6 -60.96 2.54 -14.36
N ARG A 7 -60.39 1.34 -14.55
CA ARG A 7 -60.90 -0.01 -14.22
C ARG A 7 -59.90 -1.11 -14.73
N ARG A 8 -59.89 -2.26 -14.01
CA ARG A 8 -59.88 -3.69 -14.46
C ARG A 8 -58.74 -4.20 -15.37
N SER A 9 -57.89 -5.12 -14.91
CA SER A 9 -58.04 -6.59 -14.66
C SER A 9 -58.06 -7.46 -15.91
N HIS A 10 -57.23 -8.49 -15.98
CA HIS A 10 -57.66 -9.87 -16.27
C HIS A 10 -56.57 -10.91 -15.87
N ARG A 11 -57.01 -11.82 -14.98
CA ARG A 11 -56.62 -13.25 -14.80
C ARG A 11 -56.77 -13.99 -16.15
N SER A 12 -56.25 -15.19 -16.46
CA SER A 12 -55.70 -16.32 -15.71
C SER A 12 -55.33 -17.48 -16.69
N THR A 13 -54.50 -18.42 -16.21
CA THR A 13 -54.58 -19.92 -16.33
C THR A 13 -54.21 -20.69 -17.62
N GLY A 14 -53.48 -21.80 -17.39
CA GLY A 14 -53.51 -23.09 -18.12
C GLY A 14 -52.19 -23.43 -18.83
N ALA A 15 -51.23 -24.18 -18.29
CA ALA A 15 -51.17 -25.63 -17.99
C ALA A 15 -51.22 -26.56 -19.22
N ALA A 16 -50.12 -27.25 -19.53
CA ALA A 16 -50.03 -28.72 -19.71
C ALA A 16 -48.67 -29.17 -20.27
N ALA A 17 -48.23 -30.34 -19.81
CA ALA A 17 -46.95 -31.00 -20.03
C ALA A 17 -46.86 -31.74 -21.39
N GLY A 18 -45.63 -32.02 -21.82
CA GLY A 18 -45.33 -32.92 -22.94
C GLY A 18 -43.87 -33.35 -22.92
N ILE A 19 -43.64 -34.67 -22.92
CA ILE A 19 -42.43 -35.41 -22.58
C ILE A 19 -41.59 -35.66 -23.85
N THR A 20 -40.29 -35.94 -23.66
CA THR A 20 -39.40 -36.86 -24.41
C THR A 20 -38.25 -36.26 -25.23
N GLY A 21 -37.05 -36.82 -25.01
CA GLY A 21 -35.98 -36.87 -26.03
C GLY A 21 -34.66 -36.24 -25.61
N ALA A 22 -33.78 -37.01 -24.97
CA ALA A 22 -32.34 -36.86 -25.17
C ALA A 22 -31.95 -37.70 -26.39
N PRO A 23 -31.01 -37.22 -27.22
CA PRO A 23 -29.73 -37.94 -27.23
C PRO A 23 -28.50 -37.02 -27.27
N ASN A 24 -27.43 -37.57 -26.71
CA ASN A 24 -26.06 -37.05 -26.70
C ASN A 24 -25.60 -36.55 -28.06
N ALA A 25 -25.18 -35.28 -28.10
CA ALA A 25 -24.18 -34.80 -29.04
C ALA A 25 -23.09 -34.09 -28.23
N SER A 26 -21.97 -34.79 -28.07
CA SER A 26 -20.72 -34.31 -27.49
C SER A 26 -20.23 -33.07 -28.25
N CYS A 27 -20.44 -31.89 -27.67
CA CYS A 27 -19.81 -30.66 -28.10
C CYS A 27 -18.51 -30.51 -27.29
N LEU A 28 -17.38 -30.59 -27.99
CA LEU A 28 -16.04 -30.30 -27.47
C LEU A 28 -16.07 -28.93 -26.76
N HIS A 29 -15.73 -28.92 -25.46
CA HIS A 29 -15.51 -27.67 -24.74
C HIS A 29 -14.30 -26.98 -25.36
N SER A 30 -14.55 -25.98 -26.21
CA SER A 30 -13.53 -24.97 -26.51
C SER A 30 -13.29 -24.21 -25.21
N VAL A 31 -12.17 -24.48 -24.56
CA VAL A 31 -11.69 -23.64 -23.47
C VAL A 31 -11.32 -22.31 -24.12
N ASP A 32 -12.14 -21.30 -23.92
CA ASP A 32 -11.78 -19.92 -24.23
C ASP A 32 -10.57 -19.56 -23.36
N THR A 33 -9.37 -19.78 -23.90
CA THR A 33 -8.13 -19.23 -23.36
C THR A 33 -8.16 -17.73 -23.63
N HIS A 34 -8.88 -16.98 -22.81
CA HIS A 34 -8.66 -15.55 -22.71
C HIS A 34 -7.22 -15.34 -22.22
N PRO A 35 -6.35 -14.68 -22.99
CA PRO A 35 -5.04 -14.31 -22.49
C PRO A 35 -5.25 -13.43 -21.26
N PRO A 36 -4.44 -13.60 -20.19
CA PRO A 36 -4.58 -12.79 -19.00
C PRO A 36 -4.49 -11.32 -19.41
N THR A 37 -5.54 -10.59 -19.09
CA THR A 37 -5.66 -9.15 -19.28
C THR A 37 -4.40 -8.48 -18.79
N ARG A 38 -3.74 -7.73 -19.68
CA ARG A 38 -2.52 -6.94 -19.39
C ARG A 38 -2.72 -6.15 -18.09
N HIS A 39 -2.11 -6.63 -17.01
CA HIS A 39 -2.06 -5.90 -15.75
C HIS A 39 -1.25 -4.62 -15.96
N ASP A 40 -1.97 -3.50 -16.00
CA ASP A 40 -1.64 -2.18 -15.44
C ASP A 40 -0.12 -1.86 -15.38
N GLY A 41 0.35 -1.07 -16.35
CA GLY A 41 1.75 -0.89 -16.81
C GLY A 41 2.78 -0.29 -15.84
N ALA A 42 2.68 -0.56 -14.55
CA ALA A 42 3.75 -0.29 -13.60
C ALA A 42 4.79 -1.43 -13.67
N SER A 43 5.83 -1.18 -14.45
CA SER A 43 7.05 -1.97 -14.55
C SER A 43 7.46 -2.66 -13.25
N ILE A 44 7.77 -3.97 -13.31
CA ILE A 44 8.23 -4.80 -12.17
C ILE A 44 9.37 -4.15 -11.37
N TRP A 45 10.16 -3.32 -12.06
CA TRP A 45 11.28 -2.55 -11.53
C TRP A 45 10.88 -1.49 -10.50
N ASN A 46 9.65 -0.97 -10.58
CA ASN A 46 9.15 0.11 -9.73
C ASN A 46 8.24 -0.37 -8.59
N ARG A 47 7.49 -1.47 -8.79
CA ARG A 47 6.58 -2.01 -7.77
C ARG A 47 7.34 -2.79 -6.69
N ARG A 48 8.32 -3.60 -7.07
CA ARG A 48 9.00 -4.50 -6.13
C ARG A 48 10.07 -3.77 -5.32
N ARG A 49 10.11 -4.09 -4.03
CA ARG A 49 11.17 -3.66 -3.10
C ARG A 49 11.95 -4.90 -2.66
N VAL A 50 13.21 -4.68 -2.34
CA VAL A 50 14.14 -5.72 -1.87
C VAL A 50 14.72 -5.27 -0.54
N LEU A 51 14.66 -6.12 0.48
CA LEU A 51 15.23 -5.81 1.79
C LEU A 51 16.75 -5.88 1.73
N LEU A 52 17.41 -4.81 2.12
CA LEU A 52 18.86 -4.77 2.29
C LEU A 52 19.20 -5.02 3.76
N LEU A 53 19.97 -6.06 3.99
CA LEU A 53 20.57 -6.38 5.28
C LEU A 53 22.02 -5.91 5.34
N ASN A 54 22.47 -5.65 6.55
CA ASN A 54 23.89 -5.52 6.88
C ASN A 54 24.56 -6.91 6.80
N SER A 55 25.89 -6.94 6.80
CA SER A 55 26.67 -8.19 6.93
C SER A 55 26.36 -8.97 8.22
N THR A 56 25.81 -8.29 9.23
CA THR A 56 25.33 -8.84 10.51
C THR A 56 23.86 -9.27 10.49
N TYR A 57 23.21 -9.27 9.33
CA TYR A 57 21.77 -9.59 9.13
C TYR A 57 20.78 -8.56 9.71
N GLU A 58 21.25 -7.45 10.23
CA GLU A 58 20.40 -6.33 10.66
C GLU A 58 19.75 -5.64 9.45
N PRO A 59 18.44 -5.36 9.45
CA PRO A 59 17.78 -4.71 8.32
C PRO A 59 18.15 -3.23 8.23
N LEU A 60 18.58 -2.80 7.05
CA LEU A 60 19.01 -1.41 6.80
C LEU A 60 17.92 -0.57 6.13
N THR A 61 17.37 -1.06 5.03
CA THR A 61 16.35 -0.34 4.24
C THR A 61 15.72 -1.26 3.20
N ALA A 62 14.63 -0.81 2.56
CA ALA A 62 14.03 -1.44 1.40
C ALA A 62 14.44 -0.68 0.11
N LEU A 63 15.10 -1.35 -0.82
CA LEU A 63 15.58 -0.77 -2.07
C LEU A 63 14.65 -1.05 -3.24
N PRO A 64 14.60 -0.16 -4.26
CA PRO A 64 14.02 -0.53 -5.55
C PRO A 64 14.77 -1.69 -6.19
N MET A 65 14.04 -2.58 -6.87
CA MET A 65 14.59 -3.78 -7.54
C MET A 65 15.84 -3.48 -8.37
N ARG A 66 15.79 -2.43 -9.20
CA ARG A 66 16.91 -2.05 -10.08
C ARG A 66 18.21 -1.81 -9.30
N ARG A 67 18.14 -1.18 -8.13
CA ARG A 67 19.31 -0.89 -7.30
C ARG A 67 19.86 -2.17 -6.65
N ALA A 68 18.97 -3.07 -6.21
CA ALA A 68 19.38 -4.36 -5.67
C ALA A 68 20.15 -5.20 -6.70
N ILE A 69 19.64 -5.29 -7.94
CA ILE A 69 20.31 -6.01 -9.03
C ILE A 69 21.69 -5.41 -9.35
N VAL A 70 21.81 -4.08 -9.39
CA VAL A 70 23.13 -3.43 -9.56
C VAL A 70 24.10 -3.82 -8.43
N MET A 71 23.63 -3.92 -7.19
CA MET A 71 24.49 -4.33 -6.07
C MET A 71 24.95 -5.78 -6.19
N LEU A 72 24.10 -6.69 -6.68
CA LEU A 72 24.46 -8.08 -6.95
C LEU A 72 25.51 -8.19 -8.07
N ILE A 73 25.25 -7.55 -9.22
CA ILE A 73 26.15 -7.59 -10.38
C ILE A 73 27.51 -6.97 -10.06
N CYS A 74 27.55 -5.88 -9.29
CA CYS A 74 28.80 -5.27 -8.84
C CYS A 74 29.49 -6.04 -7.71
N GLY A 75 28.96 -7.19 -7.26
CA GLY A 75 29.53 -8.01 -6.19
C GLY A 75 29.57 -7.31 -4.82
N LYS A 76 28.67 -6.35 -4.58
CA LYS A 76 28.57 -5.61 -3.30
C LYS A 76 27.67 -6.29 -2.29
N ALA A 77 26.77 -7.14 -2.76
CA ALA A 77 25.79 -7.85 -1.96
C ALA A 77 25.59 -9.27 -2.50
N ASP A 78 25.12 -10.14 -1.62
CA ASP A 78 24.72 -11.50 -1.95
C ASP A 78 23.21 -11.67 -1.73
N VAL A 79 22.61 -12.61 -2.47
CA VAL A 79 21.21 -12.97 -2.29
C VAL A 79 21.07 -13.86 -1.06
N VAL A 80 20.11 -13.52 -0.20
CA VAL A 80 19.75 -14.33 0.97
C VAL A 80 18.44 -15.08 0.70
N HIS A 81 17.46 -14.39 0.12
CA HIS A 81 16.19 -14.97 -0.30
C HIS A 81 15.83 -14.50 -1.70
N ASP A 82 15.49 -15.45 -2.57
CA ASP A 82 14.84 -15.19 -3.86
C ASP A 82 13.33 -14.98 -3.67
N ASP A 83 12.70 -14.31 -4.61
CA ASP A 83 11.24 -14.28 -4.75
C ASP A 83 10.79 -15.48 -5.60
N PRO A 84 10.16 -16.51 -5.01
CA PRO A 84 9.77 -17.72 -5.74
C PRO A 84 8.69 -17.46 -6.81
N ALA A 85 7.92 -16.38 -6.69
CA ALA A 85 6.95 -15.95 -7.71
C ALA A 85 7.50 -14.84 -8.62
N GLY A 86 8.78 -14.49 -8.45
CA GLY A 86 9.46 -13.43 -9.18
C GLY A 86 9.91 -13.89 -10.58
N PRO A 87 9.97 -12.96 -11.57
CA PRO A 87 10.58 -13.27 -12.85
C PRO A 87 12.10 -13.48 -12.71
N VAL A 88 12.70 -14.21 -13.65
CA VAL A 88 14.17 -14.27 -13.78
C VAL A 88 14.63 -13.12 -14.67
N ILE A 89 15.63 -12.37 -14.21
CA ILE A 89 16.24 -11.28 -14.97
C ILE A 89 17.41 -11.84 -15.75
N HIS A 90 17.43 -11.58 -17.05
CA HIS A 90 18.48 -12.06 -17.95
C HIS A 90 19.32 -10.90 -18.48
N SER A 91 20.62 -11.15 -18.63
CA SER A 91 21.55 -10.41 -19.47
C SER A 91 22.14 -11.37 -20.52
N ALA A 92 22.95 -10.84 -21.43
CA ALA A 92 23.62 -11.68 -22.42
C ALA A 92 24.53 -12.77 -21.81
N THR A 93 25.01 -12.58 -20.58
CA THR A 93 26.01 -13.44 -19.94
C THR A 93 25.59 -13.96 -18.57
N SER A 94 24.42 -13.58 -18.06
CA SER A 94 23.99 -13.90 -16.70
C SER A 94 22.47 -13.99 -16.58
N SER A 95 22.01 -14.81 -15.65
CA SER A 95 20.63 -14.89 -15.21
C SER A 95 20.59 -14.77 -13.70
N ILE A 96 19.71 -13.91 -13.20
CA ILE A 96 19.55 -13.62 -11.77
C ILE A 96 18.07 -13.76 -11.44
N ALA A 97 17.72 -14.67 -10.54
CA ALA A 97 16.38 -14.72 -9.96
C ALA A 97 16.11 -13.42 -9.21
N VAL A 98 14.88 -12.92 -9.26
CA VAL A 98 14.57 -11.68 -8.54
C VAL A 98 14.77 -11.89 -7.04
N PRO A 99 15.63 -11.09 -6.38
CA PRO A 99 15.84 -11.23 -4.96
C PRO A 99 14.69 -10.59 -4.17
N SER A 100 14.32 -11.20 -3.06
CA SER A 100 13.49 -10.57 -2.04
C SER A 100 14.34 -9.94 -0.93
N VAL A 101 15.45 -10.59 -0.56
CA VAL A 101 16.38 -10.13 0.47
C VAL A 101 17.81 -10.26 -0.01
N ILE A 102 18.58 -9.18 0.14
CA ILE A 102 20.02 -9.16 -0.14
C ILE A 102 20.80 -8.70 1.09
N GLN A 103 22.03 -9.17 1.22
CA GLN A 103 22.94 -8.84 2.31
C GLN A 103 24.21 -8.17 1.79
N LEU A 104 24.65 -7.09 2.44
CA LEU A 104 25.95 -6.49 2.15
C LEU A 104 27.10 -7.43 2.52
N ARG A 105 28.11 -7.51 1.65
CA ARG A 105 29.35 -8.25 1.93
C ARG A 105 30.24 -7.59 2.97
N SER A 106 30.12 -6.28 3.12
CA SER A 106 30.87 -5.49 4.10
C SER A 106 29.96 -4.84 5.12
N TYR A 107 30.44 -4.76 6.35
CA TYR A 107 29.73 -4.11 7.43
C TYR A 107 29.65 -2.59 7.20
N VAL A 108 28.45 -2.04 7.36
CA VAL A 108 28.23 -0.60 7.38
C VAL A 108 27.66 -0.20 8.73
N ARG A 109 28.37 0.70 9.43
CA ARG A 109 27.86 1.30 10.67
C ARG A 109 26.80 2.34 10.33
N VAL A 110 25.55 2.05 10.63
CA VAL A 110 24.47 3.04 10.55
C VAL A 110 24.37 3.78 11.88
N PRO A 111 24.60 5.10 11.92
CA PRO A 111 24.41 5.87 13.15
C PRO A 111 22.96 5.75 13.61
N TYR A 112 22.76 5.38 14.87
CA TYR A 112 21.43 5.35 15.46
C TYR A 112 20.84 6.77 15.43
N ARG A 113 19.72 6.93 14.72
CA ARG A 113 18.95 8.18 14.72
C ARG A 113 17.76 7.99 15.66
N ALA A 114 17.87 8.55 16.86
CA ALA A 114 16.84 8.45 17.90
C ALA A 114 15.46 8.97 17.48
N ARG A 115 15.39 9.81 16.44
CA ARG A 115 14.12 10.32 15.90
C ARG A 115 13.98 10.02 14.41
N VAL A 116 12.82 9.49 14.03
CA VAL A 116 12.43 9.34 12.63
C VAL A 116 12.16 10.74 12.05
N PRO A 117 12.84 11.18 10.97
CA PRO A 117 12.54 12.44 10.31
C PRO A 117 11.08 12.46 9.86
N MET A 118 10.39 13.55 10.16
CA MET A 118 9.03 13.75 9.70
C MET A 118 9.04 14.21 8.24
N THR A 119 8.79 13.28 7.33
CA THR A 119 8.54 13.58 5.91
C THR A 119 7.04 13.50 5.64
N ARG A 120 6.55 14.17 4.58
CA ARG A 120 5.14 14.04 4.16
C ARG A 120 4.72 12.59 3.97
N ALA A 121 5.53 11.79 3.27
CA ALA A 121 5.21 10.38 3.03
C ALA A 121 5.08 9.59 4.34
N ALA A 122 6.02 9.82 5.26
CA ALA A 122 6.00 9.22 6.59
C ALA A 122 4.74 9.63 7.38
N LEU A 123 4.42 10.93 7.43
CA LEU A 123 3.23 11.42 8.13
C LEU A 123 1.93 10.82 7.58
N MET A 124 1.80 10.76 6.25
CA MET A 124 0.64 10.15 5.59
C MET A 124 0.53 8.67 5.91
N HIS A 125 1.65 7.95 5.97
CA HIS A 125 1.65 6.54 6.36
C HIS A 125 1.28 6.33 7.83
N ARG A 126 1.82 7.14 8.75
CA ARG A 126 1.47 7.12 10.19
C ARG A 126 -0.04 7.23 10.39
N ASP A 127 -0.67 8.16 9.67
CA ASP A 127 -2.10 8.44 9.79
C ASP A 127 -2.95 7.57 8.85
N ARG A 128 -2.36 6.52 8.25
CA ARG A 128 -3.02 5.56 7.34
C ARG A 128 -3.76 6.22 6.19
N PHE A 129 -3.24 7.34 5.70
CA PHE A 129 -3.85 8.15 4.65
C PHE A 129 -5.29 8.58 4.99
N CYS A 130 -5.63 8.69 6.27
CA CYS A 130 -6.92 9.16 6.76
C CYS A 130 -6.80 10.58 7.34
N CYS A 131 -7.79 11.41 7.07
CA CYS A 131 -7.87 12.76 7.60
C CYS A 131 -8.11 12.70 9.11
N ALA A 132 -7.27 13.39 9.88
CA ALA A 132 -7.34 13.43 11.34
C ALA A 132 -8.64 14.06 11.87
N TYR A 133 -9.33 14.86 11.05
CA TYR A 133 -10.57 15.55 11.39
C TYR A 133 -11.81 14.72 11.00
N CYS A 134 -12.05 14.54 9.69
CA CYS A 134 -13.27 13.88 9.22
C CYS A 134 -13.15 12.36 9.06
N GLY A 135 -11.94 11.82 8.98
CA GLY A 135 -11.69 10.39 8.73
C GLY A 135 -11.69 9.97 7.26
N ALA A 136 -12.04 10.88 6.33
CA ALA A 136 -11.98 10.61 4.89
C ALA A 136 -10.52 10.47 4.40
N LYS A 137 -10.32 10.13 3.13
CA LYS A 137 -8.98 10.04 2.53
C LYS A 137 -8.22 11.36 2.65
N ALA A 138 -7.01 11.31 3.19
CA ALA A 138 -6.10 12.44 3.27
C ALA A 138 -5.28 12.58 1.99
N ASP A 139 -4.97 13.82 1.64
CA ASP A 139 -4.16 14.22 0.48
C ASP A 139 -3.14 15.32 0.84
N THR A 140 -3.31 15.98 1.99
CA THR A 140 -2.52 17.12 2.45
C THR A 140 -2.03 16.90 3.87
N VAL A 141 -1.11 17.78 4.30
CA VAL A 141 -0.62 17.84 5.67
C VAL A 141 -1.08 19.16 6.26
N ASP A 142 -1.57 19.11 7.49
CA ASP A 142 -1.98 20.29 8.24
C ASP A 142 -1.27 20.34 9.59
N HIS A 143 -1.08 21.56 10.11
CA HIS A 143 -0.56 21.83 11.43
C HIS A 143 -1.72 22.09 12.38
N VAL A 144 -1.92 21.21 13.37
CA VAL A 144 -3.01 21.29 14.37
C VAL A 144 -3.05 22.69 15.01
N ILE A 145 -1.89 23.17 15.46
CA ILE A 145 -1.62 24.58 15.78
C ILE A 145 -1.00 25.20 14.52
N PRO A 146 -1.66 26.16 13.85
CA PRO A 146 -1.14 26.81 12.66
C PRO A 146 0.22 27.49 12.89
N ARG A 147 1.08 27.54 11.86
CA ARG A 147 2.39 28.21 11.96
C ARG A 147 2.28 29.70 12.33
N SER A 148 1.24 30.38 11.85
CA SER A 148 0.95 31.78 12.20
C SER A 148 0.66 31.97 13.69
N ARG A 149 0.33 30.91 14.42
CA ARG A 149 0.08 30.90 15.87
C ARG A 149 1.20 30.19 16.66
N GLY A 150 2.39 30.07 16.06
CA GLY A 150 3.57 29.49 16.73
C GLY A 150 3.62 27.97 16.72
N GLY A 151 2.81 27.29 15.91
CA GLY A 151 2.86 25.84 15.81
C GLY A 151 4.10 25.32 15.08
N ASP A 152 4.80 24.37 15.71
CA ASP A 152 6.01 23.75 15.17
C ASP A 152 5.74 22.75 14.04
N HIS A 153 6.74 22.50 13.18
CA HIS A 153 6.70 21.41 12.22
C HIS A 153 7.25 20.11 12.84
N SER A 154 6.44 19.49 13.69
CA SER A 154 6.78 18.29 14.47
C SER A 154 5.74 17.18 14.33
N TRP A 155 6.09 15.97 14.76
CA TRP A 155 5.18 14.83 14.73
C TRP A 155 3.93 15.07 15.57
N GLU A 156 4.08 15.81 16.66
CA GLU A 156 3.04 16.12 17.65
C GLU A 156 2.10 17.24 17.18
N ASN A 157 2.46 17.98 16.13
CA ASN A 157 1.64 19.07 15.62
C ASN A 157 1.18 18.86 14.16
N CYS A 158 1.86 18.03 13.37
CA CYS A 158 1.44 17.75 12.00
C CYS A 158 0.53 16.52 11.93
N VAL A 159 -0.50 16.60 11.09
CA VAL A 159 -1.45 15.51 10.81
C VAL A 159 -1.78 15.40 9.33
N ALA A 160 -2.14 14.20 8.88
CA ALA A 160 -2.72 14.00 7.56
C ALA A 160 -4.15 14.55 7.52
N CYS A 161 -4.47 15.25 6.44
CA CYS A 161 -5.72 16.00 6.29
C CYS A 161 -6.24 15.88 4.85
N CYS A 162 -7.56 15.99 4.66
CA CYS A 162 -8.12 16.21 3.32
C CYS A 162 -8.11 17.71 3.00
N SER A 163 -7.98 18.06 1.72
CA SER A 163 -7.96 19.44 1.22
C SER A 163 -9.15 20.26 1.71
N THR A 164 -10.35 19.69 1.75
CA THR A 164 -11.57 20.38 2.24
C THR A 164 -11.47 20.78 3.71
N CYS A 165 -11.07 19.85 4.60
CA CYS A 165 -10.89 20.16 6.02
C CYS A 165 -9.73 21.14 6.23
N ASN A 166 -8.64 20.97 5.48
CA ASN A 166 -7.45 21.82 5.57
C ASN A 166 -7.82 23.27 5.25
N HIS A 167 -8.54 23.49 4.16
CA HIS A 167 -9.00 24.81 3.74
C HIS A 167 -10.00 25.42 4.73
N ARG A 168 -10.95 24.63 5.25
CA ARG A 168 -11.92 25.12 6.25
C ARG A 168 -11.25 25.52 7.57
N LYS A 169 -10.19 24.80 7.97
CA LYS A 169 -9.44 25.12 9.18
C LYS A 169 -8.59 26.36 9.01
N GLY A 170 -7.79 26.44 7.95
CA GLY A 170 -6.89 27.56 7.72
C GLY A 170 -5.98 27.83 8.93
N ASP A 171 -5.98 29.07 9.41
CA ASP A 171 -5.20 29.57 10.54
C ASP A 171 -5.95 29.52 11.89
N LYS A 172 -7.07 28.80 11.94
CA LYS A 172 -7.88 28.63 13.15
C LYS A 172 -7.37 27.48 14.02
N LEU A 173 -7.51 27.65 15.32
CA LEU A 173 -7.34 26.59 16.31
C LEU A 173 -8.53 25.64 16.30
N LEU A 174 -8.32 24.39 16.71
CA LEU A 174 -9.41 23.42 16.79
C LEU A 174 -10.51 23.85 17.76
N THR A 175 -10.14 24.53 18.84
CA THR A 175 -11.08 25.10 19.83
C THR A 175 -12.01 26.15 19.22
N GLU A 176 -11.51 26.98 18.31
CA GLU A 176 -12.32 28.01 17.61
C GLU A 176 -13.35 27.39 16.65
N LEU A 177 -13.07 26.17 16.17
CA LEU A 177 -13.96 25.42 15.28
C LEU A 177 -14.87 24.44 16.04
N GLY A 178 -14.65 24.24 17.35
CA GLY A 178 -15.26 23.16 18.12
C GLY A 178 -14.86 21.76 17.61
N TRP A 179 -13.68 21.64 16.99
CA TRP A 179 -13.16 20.39 16.47
C TRP A 179 -12.34 19.65 17.51
N THR A 180 -12.33 18.33 17.39
CA THR A 180 -11.46 17.44 18.16
C THR A 180 -10.71 16.51 17.23
N LEU A 181 -9.49 16.15 17.62
CA LEU A 181 -8.72 15.17 16.86
C LEU A 181 -9.26 13.78 17.14
N ARG A 182 -9.32 12.95 16.08
CA ARG A 182 -9.71 11.54 16.23
C ARG A 182 -8.64 10.69 16.91
N ARG A 183 -7.37 11.11 16.84
CA ARG A 183 -6.23 10.49 17.50
C ARG A 183 -5.21 11.55 17.89
N THR A 184 -4.52 11.34 19.00
CA THR A 184 -3.41 12.19 19.41
C THR A 184 -2.21 11.95 18.48
N PRO A 185 -1.68 13.00 17.82
CA PRO A 185 -0.49 12.88 16.98
C PRO A 185 0.74 12.61 17.85
N LEU A 186 1.36 11.45 17.64
CA LEU A 186 2.59 11.06 18.31
C LEU A 186 3.64 10.65 17.27
N PRO A 187 4.94 10.74 17.59
CA PRO A 187 5.98 10.19 16.74
C PRO A 187 5.82 8.67 16.62
N PRO A 188 6.05 8.09 15.43
CA PRO A 188 5.99 6.65 15.27
C PRO A 188 7.09 5.96 16.09
N THR A 189 6.74 4.82 16.67
CA THR A 189 7.64 3.96 17.44
C THR A 189 8.13 2.79 16.58
N GLY A 190 9.29 2.23 16.94
CA GLY A 190 9.83 1.03 16.31
C GLY A 190 11.06 1.30 15.45
N GLN A 191 12.09 0.45 15.61
CA GLN A 191 13.40 0.61 14.97
C GLN A 191 13.29 0.58 13.43
N HIS A 192 12.37 -0.24 12.90
CA HIS A 192 12.20 -0.45 11.47
C HIS A 192 11.06 0.36 10.86
N TRP A 193 10.41 1.26 11.60
CA TRP A 193 9.27 2.02 11.08
C TRP A 193 9.64 2.82 9.82
N ARG A 194 10.87 3.35 9.75
CA ARG A 194 11.36 4.05 8.54
C ARG A 194 11.35 3.13 7.31
N LEU A 195 11.74 1.87 7.49
CA LEU A 195 11.74 0.87 6.42
C LEU A 195 10.30 0.60 5.97
N LEU A 196 9.43 0.29 6.94
CA LEU A 196 8.02 -0.08 6.70
C LEU A 196 7.19 1.06 6.10
N SER A 197 7.43 2.31 6.51
CA SER A 197 6.64 3.46 6.04
C SER A 197 6.71 3.72 4.52
N THR A 198 7.71 3.16 3.85
CA THR A 198 7.91 3.29 2.40
C THR A 198 7.46 2.07 1.60
N VAL A 199 7.07 1.00 2.30
CA VAL A 199 6.75 -0.30 1.72
C VAL A 199 5.24 -0.53 1.88
N LYS A 200 4.55 -0.73 0.75
CA LYS A 200 3.10 -0.98 0.75
C LYS A 200 2.74 -2.43 1.00
N GLU A 201 3.59 -3.33 0.53
CA GLU A 201 3.41 -4.78 0.58
C GLU A 201 4.71 -5.37 1.12
N LEU A 202 4.61 -6.09 2.23
CA LEU A 202 5.73 -6.76 2.85
C LEU A 202 5.79 -8.19 2.32
N ASP A 203 6.95 -8.57 1.81
CA ASP A 203 7.21 -9.96 1.48
C ASP A 203 7.33 -10.77 2.77
N PRO A 204 6.64 -11.92 2.89
CA PRO A 204 6.69 -12.77 4.08
C PRO A 204 8.11 -13.15 4.51
N SER A 205 9.05 -13.29 3.56
CA SER A 205 10.46 -13.61 3.85
C SER A 205 11.16 -12.55 4.71
N TRP A 206 10.63 -11.33 4.77
CA TRP A 206 11.21 -10.22 5.54
C TRP A 206 10.88 -10.30 7.03
N ALA A 207 9.80 -11.01 7.40
CA ALA A 207 9.28 -11.03 8.77
C ALA A 207 10.35 -11.46 9.80
N GLN A 208 11.20 -12.43 9.44
CA GLN A 208 12.27 -12.94 10.29
C GLN A 208 13.35 -11.89 10.64
N TYR A 209 13.49 -10.84 9.84
CA TYR A 209 14.51 -9.80 10.03
C TYR A 209 13.97 -8.53 10.71
N LEU A 210 12.65 -8.31 10.65
CA LEU A 210 12.05 -7.06 11.09
C LEU A 210 11.55 -7.10 12.55
N GLY A 211 11.56 -8.27 13.20
CA GLY A 211 11.09 -8.48 14.57
C GLY A 211 9.56 -8.48 14.71
N GLU A 212 9.07 -8.78 15.92
CA GLU A 212 7.62 -8.73 16.21
C GLU A 212 7.07 -7.30 16.05
N GLY A 213 5.95 -7.16 15.33
CA GLY A 213 5.27 -5.88 15.09
C GLY A 213 5.59 -5.19 13.76
N ALA A 214 6.24 -5.89 12.82
CA ALA A 214 6.51 -5.38 11.48
C ALA A 214 5.38 -5.57 10.46
N ALA A 215 4.35 -6.36 10.79
CA ALA A 215 3.19 -6.68 9.95
C ALA A 215 1.92 -5.95 10.42
#